data_AF-X1ADP5-F1
#
_entry.id   AF-X1ADP5-F1
#
_cell.length_a   1.000
_cell.length_b   1.000
_cell.length_c   1.000
_cell.angle_alpha   90.00
_cell.angle_beta   90.00
_cell.angle_gamma   90.00
#
_symmetry.space_group_name_H-M   'P 1'
#
loop_
_entity.id
_entity.type
_entity.pdbx_description
1 polymer ?
#
loop_
_entity_poly.entity_id
_entity_poly.type
_entity_poly.pdbx_seq_one_letter_code
_entity_poly.pdbx_strand_id
1 'polypeptide(L)'
;GGLVENLARIVPPTIQIQIERTSWEVPAVFRWLQQLGAIEQQEMNRVFNMGIGMVLVVSPHFVDSIQHQLSDMGMTSWKLGTAIAANENDHRVVFNE
;
A
#
# COMPACT_ATOMS: atom_id res chain seq x y z
N GLY A 1 12.63 -1.57 2.18
CA GLY A 1 11.89 -0.57 2.98
C GLY A 1 10.70 0.02 2.24
N GLY A 2 10.07 -0.74 1.33
CA GLY A 2 8.91 -0.32 0.56
C GLY A 2 7.60 -0.54 1.29
N LEU A 3 6.47 -0.39 0.57
CA LEU A 3 5.12 -0.40 1.13
C LEU A 3 4.83 -1.62 2.04
N VAL A 4 5.14 -2.82 1.55
CA VAL A 4 4.92 -4.10 2.24
C VAL A 4 5.68 -4.17 3.56
N GLU A 5 6.97 -3.86 3.54
CA GLU A 5 7.82 -3.93 4.73
C GLU A 5 7.44 -2.88 5.78
N ASN A 6 7.04 -1.67 5.34
CA ASN A 6 6.61 -0.62 6.27
C ASN A 6 5.28 -0.98 6.95
N LEU A 7 4.31 -1.51 6.20
CA LEU A 7 3.04 -1.95 6.77
C LEU A 7 3.22 -3.14 7.71
N ALA A 8 4.04 -4.13 7.33
CA ALA A 8 4.30 -5.29 8.16
C ALA A 8 4.90 -4.95 9.54
N ARG A 9 5.53 -3.77 9.72
CA ARG A 9 6.07 -3.32 11.02
C ARG A 9 5.01 -2.87 12.02
N ILE A 10 3.87 -2.39 11.53
CA ILE A 10 2.81 -1.82 12.38
C ILE A 10 1.60 -2.75 12.55
N VAL A 11 1.50 -3.79 11.73
CA VAL A 11 0.37 -4.72 11.71
C VAL A 11 0.59 -5.86 12.72
N PRO A 12 -0.37 -6.15 13.63
CA PRO A 12 -0.30 -7.28 14.55
C PRO A 12 -0.20 -8.63 13.82
N PRO A 13 0.37 -9.67 14.45
CA PRO A 13 0.52 -11.00 13.82
C PRO A 13 -0.82 -11.68 13.49
N THR A 14 -1.91 -11.27 14.15
CA THR A 14 -3.26 -11.80 13.93
C THR A 14 -4.02 -11.12 12.80
N ILE A 15 -3.36 -10.19 12.06
CA ILE A 15 -3.97 -9.40 11.00
C ILE A 15 -3.15 -9.49 9.72
N GLN A 16 -3.82 -9.68 8.59
CA GLN A 16 -3.25 -9.57 7.25
C GLN A 16 -3.84 -8.34 6.56
N ILE A 17 -2.97 -7.54 5.94
CA ILE A 17 -3.38 -6.47 5.03
C ILE A 17 -3.38 -7.01 3.61
N GLN A 18 -4.53 -6.91 2.94
CA GLN A 18 -4.69 -7.21 1.53
C GLN A 18 -4.74 -5.90 0.75
N ILE A 19 -3.80 -5.71 -0.17
CA ILE A 19 -3.65 -4.49 -0.98
C ILE A 19 -4.08 -4.77 -2.41
N GLU A 20 -5.00 -3.97 -2.92
CA GLU A 20 -5.43 -3.99 -4.32
C GLU A 20 -4.42 -3.23 -5.18
N ARG A 21 -3.62 -3.93 -5.98
CA ARG A 21 -2.54 -3.30 -6.78
C ARG A 21 -3.06 -2.26 -7.78
N THR A 22 -4.28 -2.44 -8.26
CA THR A 22 -4.94 -1.56 -9.23
C THR A 22 -5.66 -0.37 -8.59
N SER A 23 -5.62 -0.25 -7.25
CA SER A 23 -6.34 0.82 -6.53
C SER A 23 -5.71 2.20 -6.66
N TRP A 24 -4.47 2.30 -7.14
CA TRP A 24 -3.82 3.58 -7.43
C TRP A 24 -3.01 3.51 -8.73
N GLU A 25 -2.78 4.67 -9.32
CA GLU A 25 -1.89 4.80 -10.46
C GLU A 25 -0.43 4.94 -9.98
N VAL A 26 0.42 4.00 -10.38
CA VAL A 26 1.86 4.08 -10.10
C VAL A 26 2.47 5.20 -10.96
N PRO A 27 3.11 6.21 -10.34
CA PRO A 27 3.71 7.32 -11.10
C PRO A 27 4.72 6.85 -12.15
N ALA A 28 4.69 7.46 -13.35
CA ALA A 28 5.48 7.05 -14.51
C ALA A 28 7.01 7.03 -14.26
N VAL A 29 7.50 7.82 -13.30
CA VAL A 29 8.91 7.83 -12.89
C VAL A 29 9.39 6.45 -12.42
N PHE A 30 8.53 5.64 -11.78
CA PHE A 30 8.91 4.30 -11.33
C PHE A 30 9.09 3.34 -12.50
N ARG A 31 8.23 3.44 -13.54
CA ARG A 31 8.39 2.65 -14.77
C ARG A 31 9.68 3.04 -15.50
N TRP A 32 9.97 4.34 -15.57
CA TRP A 32 11.21 4.83 -16.16
C TRP A 32 12.45 4.35 -15.40
N LEU A 33 12.44 4.45 -14.06
CA LEU A 33 13.53 3.95 -13.20
C LEU A 33 13.74 2.44 -13.35
N GLN A 34 12.65 1.67 -13.38
CA GLN A 34 12.69 0.22 -13.56
C GLN A 34 13.38 -0.16 -14.87
N GLN A 35 12.98 0.49 -15.97
CA GLN A 35 13.55 0.25 -17.29
C GLN A 35 15.02 0.67 -17.36
N LEU A 36 15.36 1.84 -16.82
CA LEU A 36 16.73 2.36 -16.83
C LEU A 36 17.70 1.46 -16.06
N GLY A 37 17.28 0.93 -14.92
CA GLY A 37 18.11 0.08 -14.07
C GLY A 37 17.98 -1.42 -14.33
N ALA A 38 17.15 -1.84 -15.29
CA ALA A 38 16.77 -3.25 -15.50
C ALA A 38 16.35 -3.95 -14.19
N ILE A 39 15.56 -3.26 -13.36
CA ILE A 39 15.22 -3.69 -12.00
C ILE A 39 14.03 -4.66 -12.04
N GLU A 40 14.17 -5.81 -11.37
CA GLU A 40 13.06 -6.75 -11.22
C GLU A 40 11.87 -6.13 -10.48
N GLN A 41 10.64 -6.48 -10.87
CA GLN A 41 9.43 -5.90 -10.27
C GLN A 41 9.35 -6.13 -8.76
N GLN A 42 9.83 -7.27 -8.27
CA GLN A 42 9.88 -7.56 -6.85
C GLN A 42 10.80 -6.59 -6.10
N GLU A 43 11.96 -6.27 -6.68
CA GLU A 43 12.90 -5.32 -6.11
C GLU A 43 12.34 -3.89 -6.15
N MET A 44 11.63 -3.51 -7.22
CA MET A 44 10.91 -2.24 -7.29
C MET A 44 9.94 -2.07 -6.10
N ASN A 45 9.13 -3.10 -5.83
CA ASN A 45 8.16 -3.09 -4.73
C ASN A 45 8.83 -3.11 -3.33
N ARG A 46 10.03 -3.71 -3.23
CA ARG A 46 10.77 -3.84 -1.96
C ARG A 46 11.52 -2.56 -1.58
N VAL A 47 12.03 -1.84 -2.57
CA VAL A 47 12.88 -0.66 -2.37
C VAL A 47 12.09 0.64 -2.40
N PHE A 48 11.20 0.79 -3.38
CA PHE A 48 10.48 2.04 -3.61
C PHE A 48 9.09 2.05 -2.97
N ASN A 49 8.53 3.24 -2.80
CA ASN A 49 7.17 3.43 -2.28
C ASN A 49 6.09 3.22 -3.36
N MET A 50 6.49 3.12 -4.64
CA MET A 50 5.60 2.90 -5.79
C MET A 50 4.45 3.92 -5.91
N GLY A 51 4.62 5.12 -5.34
CA GLY A 51 3.61 6.20 -5.33
C GLY A 51 2.87 6.38 -4.00
N ILE A 52 3.02 5.46 -3.05
CA ILE A 52 2.33 5.52 -1.75
C ILE A 52 3.28 6.02 -0.66
N GLY A 53 3.22 7.32 -0.37
CA GLY A 53 4.08 7.95 0.65
C GLY A 53 3.64 7.70 2.10
N MET A 54 2.34 7.47 2.33
CA MET A 54 1.75 7.27 3.65
C MET A 54 0.56 6.31 3.56
N VAL A 55 0.33 5.53 4.61
CA VAL A 55 -0.85 4.66 4.74
C VAL A 55 -1.53 4.91 6.07
N LEU A 56 -2.87 4.99 6.02
CA LEU A 56 -3.74 5.11 7.18
C LEU A 56 -4.52 3.80 7.31
N VAL A 57 -4.50 3.19 8.50
CA VAL A 57 -5.35 2.02 8.83
C VAL A 57 -6.49 2.51 9.70
N VAL A 58 -7.71 2.45 9.18
CA VAL A 58 -8.88 3.09 9.78
C VAL A 58 -10.09 2.16 9.76
N SER A 59 -11.05 2.40 10.65
CA SER A 59 -12.33 1.69 10.58
C SER A 59 -13.02 1.97 9.24
N PRO A 60 -13.65 0.96 8.60
CA PRO A 60 -14.42 1.16 7.37
C PRO A 60 -15.46 2.28 7.47
N HIS A 61 -16.01 2.51 8.67
CA HIS A 61 -16.98 3.56 8.95
C HIS A 61 -16.44 4.98 8.68
N PHE A 62 -15.13 5.21 8.82
CA PHE A 62 -14.53 6.53 8.69
C PHE A 62 -13.90 6.81 7.33
N VAL A 63 -13.83 5.82 6.42
CA VAL A 63 -13.07 5.92 5.15
C VAL A 63 -13.49 7.16 4.36
N ASP A 64 -14.78 7.31 4.07
CA ASP A 64 -15.28 8.43 3.24
C ASP A 64 -15.02 9.79 3.91
N SER A 65 -15.23 9.88 5.22
CA SER A 65 -15.01 11.12 5.98
C SER A 65 -13.53 11.54 5.99
N ILE A 66 -12.61 10.57 6.06
CA ILE A 66 -11.17 10.82 6.04
C ILE A 66 -10.73 11.19 4.64
N GLN A 67 -11.21 10.49 3.60
CA GLN A 67 -10.90 10.84 2.22
C GLN A 67 -11.35 12.25 1.86
N HIS A 68 -12.53 12.67 2.35
CA HIS A 68 -13.00 14.04 2.17
C HIS A 68 -12.06 15.06 2.82
N GLN A 69 -11.68 14.84 4.10
CA GLN A 69 -10.73 15.72 4.79
C GLN A 69 -9.37 15.79 4.10
N LEU A 70 -8.84 14.67 3.59
CA LEU A 70 -7.60 14.64 2.83
C LEU A 70 -7.73 15.45 1.54
N SER A 71 -8.85 15.29 0.83
CA SER A 71 -9.17 16.06 -0.38
C SER A 71 -9.27 17.56 -0.10
N ASP A 72 -9.91 17.96 1.00
CA ASP A 72 -10.03 19.37 1.41
C ASP A 72 -8.65 20.01 1.70
N MET A 73 -7.70 19.19 2.14
CA MET A 73 -6.29 19.59 2.33
C MET A 73 -5.46 19.53 1.03
N GLY A 74 -6.08 19.21 -0.11
CA GLY A 74 -5.40 19.08 -1.41
C GLY A 74 -4.56 17.82 -1.55
N MET A 75 -4.81 16.79 -0.73
CA MET A 75 -4.10 15.52 -0.79
C MET A 75 -4.91 14.46 -1.54
N THR A 76 -4.30 13.86 -2.57
CA THR A 76 -4.85 12.68 -3.24
C THR A 76 -4.77 11.46 -2.32
N SER A 77 -5.84 10.68 -2.25
CA SER A 77 -5.88 9.44 -1.46
C SER A 77 -6.60 8.32 -2.21
N TRP A 78 -6.24 7.08 -1.89
CA TRP A 78 -6.82 5.86 -2.48
C TRP A 78 -7.22 4.89 -1.39
N LYS A 79 -8.31 4.15 -1.62
CA LYS A 79 -8.65 2.98 -0.80
C LYS A 79 -7.77 1.82 -1.25
N LEU A 80 -6.67 1.60 -0.54
CA LEU A 80 -5.65 0.61 -0.93
C LEU A 80 -6.10 -0.84 -0.74
N GLY A 81 -7.05 -1.12 0.16
CA GLY A 81 -7.52 -2.47 0.42
C GLY A 81 -8.09 -2.63 1.82
N THR A 82 -7.88 -3.80 2.45
CA THR A 82 -8.54 -4.17 3.71
C THR A 82 -7.61 -4.90 4.67
N ALA A 83 -7.91 -4.77 5.97
CA ALA A 83 -7.31 -5.59 7.03
C ALA A 83 -8.26 -6.73 7.39
N ILE A 84 -7.76 -7.96 7.40
CA ILE A 84 -8.53 -9.17 7.74
C ILE A 84 -7.81 -9.97 8.83
N ALA A 85 -8.52 -10.90 9.47
CA ALA A 85 -7.90 -11.85 10.40
C ALA A 85 -6.89 -12.74 9.65
N ALA A 86 -5.76 -13.03 10.29
CA ALA A 86 -4.69 -13.88 9.77
C ALA A 86 -4.42 -15.09 10.68
N ASN A 87 -3.94 -16.17 10.07
CA ASN A 87 -3.38 -17.33 10.76
C ASN A 87 -1.87 -17.15 10.99
N GLU A 88 -1.28 -17.95 11.89
CA GLU A 88 0.13 -17.84 12.29
C GLU A 88 1.14 -17.90 11.12
N ASN A 89 0.80 -18.61 10.04
CA ASN A 89 1.68 -18.79 8.87
C ASN A 89 1.39 -17.85 7.70
N ASP A 90 0.41 -16.95 7.83
CA ASP A 90 0.03 -16.06 6.74
C ASP A 90 1.05 -14.92 6.58
N HIS A 91 1.30 -14.53 5.34
CA HIS A 91 2.06 -13.30 5.08
C HIS A 91 1.26 -12.09 5.60
N ARG A 92 1.90 -11.22 6.40
CA ARG A 92 1.25 -10.06 7.04
C ARG A 92 0.68 -9.04 6.06
N VAL A 93 1.29 -8.91 4.87
CA VAL A 93 0.86 -7.96 3.84
C VAL A 93 0.98 -8.66 2.49
N VAL A 94 -0.11 -8.69 1.74
CA VAL A 94 -0.20 -9.34 0.42
C VAL A 94 -0.82 -8.40 -0.60
N PHE A 95 -0.51 -8.61 -1.87
CA PHE A 95 -1.21 -7.95 -2.97
C PHE A 95 -2.27 -8.90 -3.53
N ASN A 96 -3.49 -8.41 -3.69
CA ASN A 96 -4.53 -9.06 -4.47
C ASN A 96 -4.26 -8.80 -5.96
N GLU A 97 -4.58 -9.79 -6.80
CA GLU A 97 -4.49 -9.71 -8.27
C GLU A 97 -5.67 -8.94 -8.87
#